data_AF-X1ML86-F1
#
_entry.id   AF-X1ML86-F1
#
_cell.length_a   1.000
_cell.length_b   1.000
_cell.length_c   1.000
_cell.angle_alpha   90.00
_cell.angle_beta   90.00
_cell.angle_gamma   90.00
#
_symmetry.space_group_name_H-M   'P 1'
#
loop_
_entity.id
_entity.type
_entity.pdbx_description
1 polymer ?
#
loop_
_entity_poly.entity_id
_entity_poly.type
_entity_poly.pdbx_seq_one_letter_code
_entity_poly.pdbx_strand_id
1 'polypeptide(L)'
;MLGSRTRDHVSLRAYHNLQRKFKTPQVLAYADPEDVYGCIREITFARTYAAYIPEALQAIIGKCGALDLESLRSMAVEQALTWLQSLRGVGPKISACVLNFSELQMRALVIDTHYLRFALRFQLIHKDMRANTAIRAIQRLVPDA
;
A
#
# COMPACT_ATOMS: atom_id res chain seq x y z
N MET A 1 0.21 -4.53 0.74
CA MET A 1 1.07 -5.50 0.01
C MET A 1 0.36 -6.83 -0.25
N LEU A 2 -0.20 -7.48 0.78
CA LEU A 2 -0.79 -8.83 0.67
C LEU A 2 -1.90 -8.99 -0.39
N GLY A 3 -2.74 -7.96 -0.60
CA GLY A 3 -3.80 -7.97 -1.62
C GLY A 3 -3.31 -7.67 -3.05
N SER A 4 -2.01 -7.47 -3.28
CA SER A 4 -1.48 -7.19 -4.61
C SER A 4 -1.64 -8.42 -5.50
N ARG A 5 -2.50 -8.33 -6.52
CA ARG A 5 -2.83 -9.42 -7.47
C ARG A 5 -3.24 -10.74 -6.79
N THR A 6 -3.74 -10.66 -5.56
CA THR A 6 -4.14 -11.82 -4.76
C THR A 6 -5.61 -11.71 -4.44
N ARG A 7 -6.35 -12.83 -4.52
CA ARG A 7 -7.78 -12.87 -4.19
C ARG A 7 -7.99 -12.48 -2.72
N ASP A 8 -9.04 -11.72 -2.44
CA ASP A 8 -9.26 -11.10 -1.13
C ASP A 8 -9.22 -12.12 0.01
N HIS A 9 -9.96 -13.22 -0.09
CA HIS A 9 -9.99 -14.27 0.95
C HIS A 9 -8.62 -14.92 1.21
N VAL A 10 -7.74 -14.99 0.20
CA VAL A 10 -6.37 -15.52 0.35
C VAL A 10 -5.50 -14.49 1.07
N SER A 11 -5.58 -13.23 0.66
CA SER A 11 -4.82 -12.15 1.30
C SER A 11 -5.23 -11.92 2.76
N LEU A 12 -6.53 -12.04 3.07
CA LEU A 12 -7.07 -11.94 4.42
C LEU A 12 -6.58 -13.09 5.31
N ARG A 13 -6.58 -14.32 4.78
CA ARG A 13 -6.02 -15.47 5.48
C ARG A 13 -4.52 -15.29 5.77
N ALA A 14 -3.75 -14.80 4.80
CA ALA A 14 -2.34 -14.49 4.97
C ALA A 14 -2.11 -13.42 6.06
N TYR A 15 -2.94 -12.37 6.09
CA TYR A 15 -2.91 -11.36 7.15
C TYR A 15 -3.17 -11.97 8.54
N HIS A 16 -4.22 -12.79 8.69
CA HIS A 16 -4.50 -13.48 9.96
C HIS A 16 -3.38 -14.44 10.37
N ASN A 17 -2.72 -15.10 9.42
CA ASN A 17 -1.55 -15.93 9.73
C ASN A 17 -0.40 -15.10 10.33
N LEU A 18 -0.12 -13.93 9.74
CA LEU A 18 0.89 -13.01 10.26
C LEU A 18 0.53 -12.54 11.67
N GLN A 19 -0.71 -12.09 11.90
CA GLN A 19 -1.14 -11.65 13.23
C GLN A 19 -1.08 -12.76 14.29
N ARG A 20 -1.44 -14.00 13.92
CA ARG A 20 -1.38 -15.13 14.85
C ARG A 20 0.05 -15.48 15.25
N LYS A 21 0.99 -15.46 14.31
CA LYS A 21 2.42 -15.77 14.53
C LYS A 21 3.15 -14.60 15.19
N PHE A 22 3.05 -13.41 14.61
CA PHE A 22 3.70 -12.19 15.04
C PHE A 22 2.68 -11.32 15.78
N LYS A 23 2.58 -11.52 17.10
CA LYS A 23 1.57 -10.90 17.96
C LYS A 23 1.50 -9.38 17.86
N THR A 24 2.61 -8.74 17.51
CA THR A 24 2.67 -7.30 17.28
C THR A 24 3.39 -6.99 15.95
N PRO A 25 3.04 -5.88 15.29
CA PRO A 25 3.76 -5.40 14.11
C PRO A 25 5.26 -5.16 14.36
N GLN A 26 5.65 -4.80 15.58
CA GLN A 26 7.05 -4.62 15.96
C GLN A 26 7.82 -5.94 15.88
N VAL A 27 7.23 -7.05 16.34
CA VAL A 27 7.85 -8.38 16.19
C VAL A 27 7.96 -8.74 14.71
N LEU A 28 6.95 -8.43 13.89
CA LEU A 28 7.00 -8.67 12.45
C LEU A 28 8.10 -7.84 11.75
N ALA A 29 8.39 -6.63 12.24
CA ALA A 29 9.43 -5.78 11.66
C ALA A 29 10.83 -6.42 11.73
N TYR A 30 11.09 -7.27 12.71
CA TYR A 30 12.38 -7.95 12.90
C TYR A 30 12.30 -9.46 12.67
N ALA A 31 11.22 -9.94 12.08
CA ALA A 31 11.04 -11.35 11.75
C ALA A 31 11.95 -11.78 10.59
N ASP A 32 12.39 -13.04 10.62
CA ASP A 32 13.10 -13.64 9.50
C ASP A 32 12.18 -13.71 8.25
N PRO A 33 12.66 -13.32 7.05
CA PRO A 33 11.87 -13.41 5.83
C PRO A 33 11.29 -14.81 5.55
N GLU A 34 11.97 -15.89 5.88
CA GLU A 34 11.44 -17.25 5.70
C GLU A 34 10.27 -17.54 6.65
N ASP A 35 10.32 -16.99 7.87
CA ASP A 35 9.21 -17.09 8.81
C ASP A 35 7.97 -16.33 8.34
N VAL A 36 8.17 -15.17 7.73
CA VAL A 36 7.10 -14.36 7.11
C VAL A 36 6.55 -15.07 5.87
N TYR A 37 7.42 -15.62 5.03
CA TYR A 37 7.05 -16.38 3.83
C TYR A 37 6.13 -17.55 4.19
N GLY A 38 6.44 -18.30 5.25
CA GLY A 38 5.59 -19.40 5.72
C GLY A 38 4.14 -18.97 6.01
N CYS A 39 3.92 -17.74 6.49
CA CYS A 39 2.58 -17.21 6.76
C CYS A 39 1.81 -16.79 5.49
N ILE A 40 2.55 -16.34 4.46
CA ILE A 40 1.97 -15.68 3.28
C ILE A 40 2.17 -16.44 1.97
N ARG A 41 2.71 -17.67 1.99
CA ARG A 41 3.08 -18.46 0.81
C ARG A 41 2.02 -18.55 -0.30
N GLU A 42 0.73 -18.43 0.06
CA GLU A 42 -0.40 -18.53 -0.87
C GLU A 42 -0.66 -17.23 -1.65
N ILE A 43 -0.06 -16.10 -1.26
CA ILE A 43 -0.24 -14.82 -1.97
C ILE A 43 0.63 -14.74 -3.22
N THR A 44 0.23 -13.88 -4.15
CA THR A 44 1.04 -13.55 -5.32
C THR A 44 2.26 -12.74 -4.90
N PHE A 45 3.45 -13.17 -5.34
CA PHE A 45 4.76 -12.61 -4.96
C PHE A 45 5.15 -12.81 -3.48
N ALA A 46 4.70 -13.91 -2.86
CA ALA A 46 4.95 -14.21 -1.45
C ALA A 46 6.43 -14.05 -1.04
N ARG A 47 7.38 -14.61 -1.80
CA ARG A 47 8.82 -14.53 -1.47
C ARG A 47 9.35 -13.09 -1.50
N THR A 48 8.88 -12.29 -2.45
CA THR A 48 9.22 -10.85 -2.53
C THR A 48 8.66 -10.10 -1.33
N TYR A 49 7.36 -10.27 -1.03
CA TYR A 49 6.72 -9.56 0.07
C TYR A 49 7.16 -10.03 1.45
N ALA A 50 7.66 -11.26 1.56
CA ALA A 50 8.22 -11.78 2.79
C ALA A 50 9.48 -11.00 3.24
N ALA A 51 10.28 -10.53 2.29
CA ALA A 51 11.39 -9.62 2.58
C ALA A 51 10.90 -8.16 2.75
N TYR A 52 9.96 -7.71 1.91
CA TYR A 52 9.62 -6.27 1.86
C TYR A 52 8.80 -5.81 3.08
N ILE A 53 7.97 -6.69 3.66
CA ILE A 53 7.11 -6.33 4.79
C ILE A 53 7.95 -5.95 6.03
N PRO A 54 8.89 -6.78 6.51
CA PRO A 54 9.78 -6.40 7.61
C PRO A 54 10.57 -5.12 7.31
N GLU A 55 11.17 -5.01 6.12
CA GLU A 55 11.95 -3.84 5.71
C GLU A 55 11.12 -2.55 5.70
N ALA A 56 9.87 -2.59 5.21
CA ALA A 56 8.99 -1.43 5.22
C ALA A 56 8.60 -1.01 6.64
N LEU A 57 8.35 -1.97 7.55
CA LEU A 57 8.07 -1.68 8.96
C LEU A 57 9.30 -1.09 9.66
N GLN A 58 10.50 -1.63 9.43
CA GLN A 58 11.75 -1.07 9.95
C GLN A 58 11.99 0.35 9.43
N ALA A 59 11.71 0.61 8.15
CA ALA A 59 11.83 1.95 7.57
C ALA A 59 10.85 2.94 8.22
N ILE A 60 9.63 2.51 8.57
CA ILE A 60 8.68 3.33 9.34
C ILE A 60 9.24 3.62 10.73
N ILE A 61 9.71 2.60 11.45
CA ILE A 61 10.33 2.78 12.78
C ILE A 61 11.53 3.75 12.70
N GLY A 62 12.40 3.61 11.71
CA GLY A 62 13.56 4.48 11.54
C GLY A 62 13.20 5.94 11.23
N LYS A 63 12.07 6.19 10.55
CA LYS A 63 11.62 7.54 10.19
C LYS A 63 10.74 8.19 11.27
N CYS A 64 9.95 7.39 11.99
CA CYS A 64 8.93 7.88 12.92
C CYS A 64 9.26 7.59 14.40
N GLY A 65 10.29 6.78 14.69
CA GLY A 65 10.61 6.27 16.03
C GLY A 65 9.72 5.13 16.51
N ALA A 66 8.52 4.99 15.93
CA ALA A 66 7.55 3.93 16.23
C ALA A 66 6.82 3.51 14.95
N LEU A 67 6.03 2.43 15.03
CA LEU A 67 5.08 2.05 13.98
C LEU A 67 3.82 2.91 14.05
N ASP A 68 4.02 4.20 13.83
CA ASP A 68 2.99 5.23 13.83
C ASP A 68 3.13 6.12 12.59
N LEU A 69 2.00 6.42 11.96
CA LEU A 69 1.88 7.23 10.76
C LEU A 69 1.09 8.53 10.98
N GLU A 70 0.71 8.84 12.22
CA GLU A 70 -0.14 10.00 12.55
C GLU A 70 0.44 11.33 12.03
N SER A 71 1.77 11.45 12.01
CA SER A 71 2.47 12.63 11.46
C SER A 71 2.11 12.91 10.00
N LEU A 72 1.73 11.89 9.21
CA LEU A 72 1.32 12.06 7.82
C LEU A 72 0.04 12.89 7.66
N ARG A 73 -0.83 12.97 8.68
CA ARG A 73 -2.07 13.76 8.60
C ARG A 73 -1.83 15.24 8.38
N SER A 74 -0.74 15.76 8.93
CA SER A 74 -0.35 17.17 8.78
C SER A 74 0.28 17.49 7.42
N MET A 75 0.58 16.47 6.60
CA MET A 75 1.20 16.66 5.30
C MET A 75 0.16 16.89 4.21
N ALA A 76 0.57 17.59 3.14
CA ALA A 76 -0.19 17.58 1.90
C ALA A 76 -0.29 16.13 1.36
N VAL A 77 -1.43 15.75 0.79
CA VAL A 77 -1.68 14.37 0.29
C VAL A 77 -0.56 13.88 -0.63
N GLU A 78 -0.10 14.71 -1.57
CA GLU A 78 0.99 14.38 -2.48
C GLU A 78 2.32 14.10 -1.76
N GLN A 79 2.60 14.83 -0.68
CA GLN A 79 3.80 14.63 0.14
C GLN A 79 3.70 13.33 0.93
N ALA A 80 2.53 13.05 1.54
CA ALA A 80 2.28 11.80 2.25
C ALA A 80 2.33 10.57 1.31
N LEU A 81 1.80 10.69 0.09
CA LEU A 81 1.92 9.67 -0.95
C LEU A 81 3.38 9.41 -1.31
N THR A 82 4.15 10.47 -1.55
CA THR A 82 5.59 10.38 -1.87
C THR A 82 6.37 9.73 -0.73
N TRP A 83 6.06 10.11 0.52
CA TRP A 83 6.68 9.54 1.71
C TRP A 83 6.41 8.03 1.80
N LEU A 84 5.15 7.60 1.65
CA LEU A 84 4.79 6.18 1.69
C LEU A 84 5.41 5.41 0.54
N GLN A 85 5.49 6.00 -0.66
CA GLN A 85 6.09 5.36 -1.83
C GLN A 85 7.62 5.21 -1.73
N SER A 86 8.26 5.88 -0.76
CA SER A 86 9.67 5.63 -0.44
C SER A 86 9.89 4.30 0.28
N LEU A 87 8.84 3.71 0.86
CA LEU A 87 8.90 2.41 1.51
C LEU A 87 8.93 1.29 0.48
N ARG A 88 9.83 0.32 0.67
CA ARG A 88 10.01 -0.77 -0.29
C ARG A 88 8.72 -1.56 -0.45
N GLY A 89 8.30 -1.79 -1.70
CA GLY A 89 7.07 -2.52 -2.01
C GLY A 89 5.78 -1.71 -1.88
N VAL A 90 5.86 -0.42 -1.51
CA VAL A 90 4.70 0.47 -1.44
C VAL A 90 4.63 1.29 -2.73
N GLY A 91 3.73 0.90 -3.64
CA GLY A 91 3.46 1.66 -4.87
C GLY A 91 2.31 2.66 -4.73
N PRO A 92 1.93 3.34 -5.83
CA PRO A 92 0.84 4.32 -5.84
C PRO A 92 -0.50 3.77 -5.31
N LYS A 93 -0.87 2.55 -5.67
CA LYS A 93 -2.10 1.90 -5.15
C LYS A 93 -2.04 1.72 -3.64
N ILE A 94 -0.92 1.17 -3.13
CA ILE A 94 -0.79 0.82 -1.71
C ILE A 94 -0.71 2.08 -0.85
N SER A 95 0.07 3.07 -1.27
CA SER A 95 0.16 4.36 -0.57
C SER A 95 -1.20 5.05 -0.50
N ALA A 96 -1.95 5.12 -1.62
CA ALA A 96 -3.31 5.65 -1.61
C ALA A 96 -4.25 4.86 -0.68
N CYS A 97 -4.18 3.52 -0.68
CA CYS A 97 -4.98 2.71 0.25
C CYS A 97 -4.67 3.02 1.72
N VAL A 98 -3.39 3.19 2.07
CA VAL A 98 -2.98 3.52 3.44
C VAL A 98 -3.54 4.89 3.82
N LEU A 99 -3.39 5.91 2.97
CA LEU A 99 -3.90 7.25 3.26
C LEU A 99 -5.43 7.28 3.38
N ASN A 100 -6.14 6.52 2.53
CA ASN A 100 -7.60 6.61 2.43
C ASN A 100 -8.36 5.68 3.39
N PHE A 101 -7.93 4.44 3.53
CA PHE A 101 -8.67 3.41 4.28
C PHE A 101 -8.18 3.21 5.72
N SER A 102 -7.06 3.83 6.11
CA SER A 102 -6.63 3.81 7.51
C SER A 102 -7.29 4.93 8.31
N GLU A 103 -6.98 4.99 9.61
CA GLU A 103 -7.43 6.08 10.47
C GLU A 103 -7.04 7.45 9.92
N LEU A 104 -5.99 7.57 9.08
CA LEU A 104 -5.55 8.82 8.45
C LEU A 104 -6.69 9.55 7.70
N GLN A 105 -7.61 8.80 7.09
CA GLN A 105 -8.79 9.33 6.38
C GLN A 105 -8.47 10.49 5.41
N MET A 106 -7.31 10.40 4.75
CA MET A 106 -6.87 11.41 3.78
C MET A 106 -7.48 11.15 2.40
N ARG A 107 -7.73 12.21 1.64
CA ARG A 107 -8.37 12.20 0.31
C ARG A 107 -7.46 11.67 -0.80
N ALA A 108 -6.96 10.45 -0.67
CA ALA A 108 -6.16 9.79 -1.70
C ALA A 108 -7.01 8.78 -2.48
N LEU A 109 -7.42 9.12 -3.71
CA LEU A 109 -8.19 8.19 -4.53
C LEU A 109 -7.37 6.94 -4.85
N VAL A 110 -7.90 5.76 -4.46
CA VAL A 110 -7.29 4.47 -4.75
C VAL A 110 -7.65 4.04 -6.17
N ILE A 111 -6.69 4.13 -7.08
CA ILE A 111 -6.86 3.78 -8.48
C ILE A 111 -6.23 2.42 -8.75
N ASP A 112 -7.02 1.48 -9.25
CA ASP A 112 -6.58 0.18 -9.70
C ASP A 112 -6.71 0.00 -11.23
N THR A 113 -6.42 -1.20 -11.71
CA THR A 113 -6.53 -1.53 -13.13
C THR A 113 -7.95 -1.44 -13.69
N HIS A 114 -8.98 -1.63 -12.86
CA HIS A 114 -10.38 -1.50 -13.28
C HIS A 114 -10.75 -0.02 -13.43
N TYR A 115 -10.33 0.84 -12.49
CA TYR A 115 -10.48 2.30 -12.61
C TYR A 115 -9.74 2.85 -13.83
N LEU A 116 -8.48 2.45 -14.06
CA LEU A 116 -7.74 2.89 -15.23
C LEU A 116 -8.41 2.46 -16.54
N ARG A 117 -8.92 1.21 -16.58
CA ARG A 117 -9.65 0.70 -17.74
C ARG A 117 -10.97 1.46 -17.96
N PHE A 118 -11.69 1.79 -16.89
CA PHE A 118 -12.88 2.63 -16.94
C PHE A 118 -12.54 4.02 -17.49
N ALA A 119 -11.60 4.72 -16.87
CA ALA A 119 -11.18 6.06 -17.27
C ALA A 119 -10.73 6.10 -18.74
N LEU A 120 -10.01 5.09 -19.21
CA LEU A 120 -9.62 4.97 -20.61
C LEU A 120 -10.81 4.77 -21.55
N ARG A 121 -11.74 3.86 -21.21
CA ARG A 121 -12.91 3.56 -22.05
C ARG A 121 -13.87 4.75 -22.16
N PHE A 122 -13.96 5.55 -21.11
CA PHE A 122 -14.77 6.76 -21.05
C PHE A 122 -14.00 8.04 -21.44
N GLN A 123 -12.78 7.90 -21.98
CA GLN A 123 -11.96 9.01 -22.48
C GLN A 123 -11.63 10.09 -21.43
N LEU A 124 -11.64 9.72 -20.13
CA LEU A 124 -11.22 10.59 -19.03
C LEU A 124 -9.69 10.75 -18.98
N ILE A 125 -8.96 9.83 -19.61
CA ILE A 125 -7.50 9.86 -19.76
C ILE A 125 -7.09 9.44 -21.18
N HIS A 126 -5.93 9.90 -21.63
CA HIS A 126 -5.39 9.51 -22.93
C HIS A 126 -4.68 8.14 -22.86
N LYS A 127 -4.80 7.32 -23.91
CA LYS A 127 -4.22 5.96 -23.97
C LYS A 127 -2.70 5.92 -23.81
N ASP A 128 -2.02 7.01 -24.20
CA ASP A 128 -0.56 7.11 -24.17
C ASP A 128 -0.03 7.63 -22.81
N MET A 129 -0.93 7.94 -21.86
CA MET A 129 -0.51 8.35 -20.52
C MET A 129 0.12 7.17 -19.78
N ARG A 130 1.32 7.41 -19.24
CA ARG A 130 1.93 6.48 -18.28
C ARG A 130 1.02 6.33 -17.05
N ALA A 131 0.98 5.14 -16.45
CA ALA A 131 0.08 4.81 -15.35
C ALA A 131 0.10 5.85 -14.20
N ASN A 132 1.29 6.28 -13.74
CA ASN A 132 1.40 7.30 -12.68
C ASN A 132 0.87 8.67 -13.11
N THR A 133 1.00 9.03 -14.38
CA THR A 133 0.44 10.27 -14.93
C THR A 133 -1.08 10.19 -15.01
N ALA A 134 -1.61 9.05 -15.47
CA ALA A 134 -3.05 8.81 -15.51
C ALA A 134 -3.69 8.85 -14.11
N ILE A 135 -3.03 8.24 -13.10
CA ILE A 135 -3.49 8.28 -11.70
C ILE A 135 -3.60 9.73 -11.20
N ARG A 136 -2.57 10.55 -11.41
CA ARG A 136 -2.59 11.96 -11.00
C ARG A 136 -3.62 12.79 -11.77
N ALA A 137 -3.82 12.52 -13.06
CA ALA A 137 -4.84 13.18 -13.85
C ALA A 137 -6.25 12.89 -13.29
N ILE A 138 -6.54 11.62 -13.00
CA ILE A 138 -7.84 11.22 -12.41
C ILE A 138 -8.02 11.82 -11.02
N GLN A 139 -6.98 11.82 -10.17
CA GLN A 139 -7.06 12.42 -8.84
C GLN A 139 -7.47 13.90 -8.87
N ARG A 140 -6.99 14.67 -9.86
CA ARG A 140 -7.36 16.08 -10.06
C ARG A 140 -8.77 16.30 -10.57
N LEU A 141 -9.44 15.28 -11.09
CA LEU A 141 -10.84 15.36 -11.51
C LEU A 141 -11.81 15.19 -10.34
N VAL A 142 -11.34 14.71 -9.19
CA VAL A 142 -12.18 14.50 -8.00
C VAL A 142 -12.33 15.84 -7.25
N PRO A 143 -13.57 16.28 -6.95
CA PRO A 143 -13.80 17.52 -6.20
C PRO A 143 -13.22 17.51 -4.78
N ASP A 144 -12.90 18.68 -4.25
CA ASP A 144 -12.38 18.90 -2.89
C ASP A 144 -13.45 18.94 -1.78
N ALA A 145 -14.72 18.65 -2.11
CA ALA A 145 -15.90 18.76 -1.24
C ALA A 145 -15.80 17.99 0.07
#